data_AF-A0A5E6NUN2-F1
#
_entry.id   AF-A0A5E6NUN2-F1
#
_cell.length_a   1.000
_cell.length_b   1.000
_cell.length_c   1.000
_cell.angle_alpha   90.00
_cell.angle_beta   90.00
_cell.angle_gamma   90.00
#
_symmetry.space_group_name_H-M   'P 1'
#
loop_
_entity.id
_entity.type
_entity.pdbx_description
1 polymer ?
#
loop_
_entity_poly.entity_id
_entity_poly.type
_entity_poly.pdbx_seq_one_letter_code
_entity_poly.pdbx_strand_id
1 'polypeptide(L)'
;MVAGNIKFEQNPSANKNQTKAIKTIIGKRKVVVFASTHKGEEEKIIHAYLNQPLDALMLIIPRHPERFDEVYKLAKSTILRPLNALTMLRPQAMIYC
;
A
#
# COMPACT_ATOMS: atom_id res chain seq x y z
N MET A 1 21.17 -2.07 -29.82
CA MET A 1 20.13 -1.05 -29.54
C MET A 1 19.58 -1.35 -28.16
N VAL A 2 19.98 -0.59 -27.13
CA VAL A 2 19.45 -0.76 -25.77
C VAL A 2 18.21 0.10 -25.66
N ALA A 3 17.04 -0.54 -25.59
CA ALA A 3 15.78 0.16 -25.36
C ALA A 3 15.84 0.85 -23.99
N GLY A 4 15.55 2.16 -23.98
CA GLY A 4 15.52 2.99 -22.78
C GLY A 4 14.61 2.38 -21.71
N ASN A 5 15.19 2.01 -20.58
CA ASN A 5 14.45 1.50 -19.45
C ASN A 5 14.29 2.63 -18.42
N ILE A 6 13.18 3.37 -18.53
CA ILE A 6 12.77 4.48 -17.63
C ILE A 6 12.75 4.03 -16.15
N LYS A 7 12.71 2.72 -15.88
CA LYS A 7 12.82 2.12 -14.54
C LYS A 7 14.07 2.50 -13.75
N PHE A 8 15.12 3.03 -14.39
CA PHE A 8 16.39 3.38 -13.72
C PHE A 8 16.64 4.89 -13.52
N GLU A 9 15.78 5.78 -14.02
CA GLU A 9 15.93 7.23 -13.85
C GLU A 9 15.09 7.81 -12.70
N GLN A 10 14.69 6.97 -11.74
CA GLN A 10 14.20 7.51 -10.47
C GLN A 10 15.41 7.80 -9.58
N ASN A 11 15.69 9.08 -9.40
CA ASN A 11 16.47 9.57 -8.27
C ASN A 11 15.48 9.97 -7.17
N PRO A 12 14.91 9.03 -6.38
CA PRO A 12 14.01 9.41 -5.31
C PRO A 12 14.86 10.11 -4.26
N SER A 13 14.88 11.44 -4.31
CA SER A 13 15.27 12.22 -3.14
C SER A 13 14.24 11.90 -2.07
N ALA A 14 14.57 10.91 -1.23
CA ALA A 14 13.69 10.45 -0.17
C ALA A 14 13.35 11.66 0.70
N ASN A 15 12.10 12.11 0.63
CA ASN A 15 11.66 13.25 1.38
C ASN A 15 11.66 12.88 2.87
N LYS A 16 12.67 13.37 3.59
CA LYS A 16 12.88 13.05 5.01
C LYS A 16 11.64 13.31 5.87
N ASN A 17 10.82 14.31 5.52
CA ASN A 17 9.58 14.61 6.23
C ASN A 17 8.51 13.53 5.99
N GLN A 18 8.37 13.07 4.74
CA GLN A 18 7.46 11.96 4.41
C GLN A 18 7.93 10.66 5.08
N THR A 19 9.23 10.36 5.05
CA THR A 19 9.79 9.20 5.74
C THR A 19 9.51 9.24 7.24
N LYS A 20 9.63 10.42 7.88
CA LYS A 20 9.33 10.58 9.31
C LYS A 20 7.83 10.37 9.58
N ALA A 21 6.95 10.94 8.78
CA ALA A 21 5.50 10.75 8.91
C ALA A 21 5.10 9.27 8.77
N ILE A 22 5.63 8.58 7.76
CA ILE A 22 5.43 7.14 7.54
C ILE A 22 5.94 6.34 8.74
N LYS A 23 7.14 6.65 9.25
CA LYS A 23 7.68 5.99 10.46
C LYS A 23 6.80 6.21 11.69
N THR A 24 6.24 7.40 11.88
CA THR A 24 5.30 7.67 12.97
C THR A 24 4.02 6.84 12.84
N ILE A 25 3.47 6.73 11.62
CA ILE A 25 2.29 5.90 11.36
C ILE A 25 2.61 4.42 11.61
N ILE A 26 3.73 3.91 11.11
CA ILE A 26 4.10 2.51 11.28
C ILE A 26 4.37 2.16 12.75
N GLY A 27 5.09 3.04 13.46
CA GLY A 27 5.54 2.78 14.83
C GLY A 27 6.51 1.60 14.88
N LYS A 28 6.28 0.67 15.82
CA LYS A 28 7.09 -0.55 15.99
C LYS A 28 6.51 -1.78 15.28
N ARG A 29 5.41 -1.62 14.55
CA ARG A 29 4.69 -2.74 13.92
C ARG A 29 5.48 -3.25 12.71
N LYS A 30 5.39 -4.56 12.47
CA LYS A 30 5.89 -5.15 11.22
C LYS A 30 5.05 -4.61 10.06
N VAL A 31 5.64 -4.52 8.88
CA VAL A 31 4.94 -4.06 7.66
C VAL A 31 5.11 -5.11 6.58
N VAL A 32 4.01 -5.54 5.98
CA VAL A 32 3.98 -6.43 4.82
C VAL A 32 3.51 -5.61 3.63
N VAL A 33 4.33 -5.61 2.57
CA VAL A 33 4.09 -4.79 1.38
C VAL A 33 3.76 -5.70 0.20
N PHE A 34 2.58 -5.52 -0.36
CA PHE A 34 2.16 -6.08 -1.64
C PHE A 34 2.36 -5.00 -2.71
N ALA A 35 3.53 -5.01 -3.33
CA ALA A 35 3.91 -4.03 -4.34
C ALA A 35 3.61 -4.51 -5.76
N SER A 36 3.24 -3.56 -6.63
CA SER A 36 2.96 -3.79 -8.05
C SER A 36 1.82 -4.79 -8.31
N THR A 37 0.74 -4.71 -7.51
CA THR A 37 -0.42 -5.60 -7.70
C THR A 37 -1.17 -5.31 -8.99
N HIS A 38 -1.75 -6.36 -9.57
CA HIS A 38 -2.64 -6.33 -10.73
C HIS A 38 -4.09 -6.53 -10.32
N LYS A 39 -4.99 -6.18 -11.23
CA LYS A 39 -6.43 -6.30 -11.01
C LYS A 39 -6.83 -7.71 -10.61
N GLY A 40 -7.53 -7.81 -9.48
CA GLY A 40 -8.02 -9.07 -8.90
C GLY A 40 -7.03 -9.73 -7.94
N GLU A 41 -5.77 -9.29 -7.86
CA GLU A 41 -4.86 -9.72 -6.79
C GLU A 41 -5.21 -9.05 -5.46
N GLU A 42 -5.64 -7.77 -5.51
CA GLU A 42 -5.92 -6.99 -4.31
C GLU A 42 -7.06 -7.60 -3.47
N GLU A 43 -8.10 -8.10 -4.13
CA GLU A 43 -9.21 -8.81 -3.47
C GLU A 43 -8.72 -10.03 -2.71
N LYS A 44 -7.92 -10.88 -3.36
CA LYS A 44 -7.39 -12.11 -2.75
C LYS A 44 -6.50 -11.81 -1.56
N ILE A 45 -5.67 -10.77 -1.67
CA ILE A 45 -4.79 -10.31 -0.58
C ILE A 45 -5.62 -9.87 0.63
N ILE A 46 -6.65 -9.04 0.41
CA ILE A 46 -7.53 -8.55 1.48
C ILE A 46 -8.28 -9.72 2.12
N HIS A 47 -8.84 -10.63 1.33
CA HIS A 47 -9.54 -11.81 1.85
C HIS A 47 -8.61 -12.72 2.67
N ALA A 48 -7.39 -12.96 2.21
CA ALA A 48 -6.41 -13.74 2.95
C ALA A 48 -6.08 -13.08 4.30
N TYR A 49 -5.89 -11.75 4.30
CA TYR A 49 -5.64 -10.99 5.53
C TYR A 49 -6.82 -11.04 6.51
N LEU A 50 -8.06 -11.00 6.03
CA LEU A 50 -9.24 -11.10 6.90
C LEU A 50 -9.43 -12.51 7.47
N ASN A 51 -9.09 -13.55 6.71
CA ASN A 51 -9.17 -14.94 7.17
C ASN A 51 -8.05 -15.29 8.16
N GLN A 52 -6.85 -14.75 7.95
CA GLN A 52 -5.69 -14.97 8.81
C GLN A 52 -4.98 -13.63 9.03
N PRO A 53 -5.44 -12.83 10.01
CA PRO A 53 -4.84 -11.53 10.26
C PRO A 53 -3.39 -11.70 10.69
N LEU A 54 -2.51 -10.95 10.04
CA LEU A 54 -1.11 -10.85 10.41
C LEU A 54 -0.98 -9.77 11.48
N ASP A 55 -0.12 -10.00 12.47
CA ASP A 55 0.34 -8.96 13.41
C ASP A 55 1.35 -8.03 12.72
N ALA A 56 0.89 -7.42 11.63
CA ALA A 56 1.63 -6.54 10.75
C ALA A 56 0.67 -5.61 10.00
N LEU A 57 1.17 -4.42 9.70
CA LEU A 57 0.53 -3.48 8.79
C LEU A 57 0.58 -4.02 7.37
N MET A 58 -0.57 -4.05 6.71
CA MET A 58 -0.64 -4.37 5.30
C MET A 58 -0.49 -3.09 4.48
N LEU A 59 0.33 -3.13 3.42
CA LEU A 59 0.50 -2.04 2.47
C LEU A 59 0.25 -2.57 1.07
N ILE A 60 -0.76 -2.07 0.37
CA ILE A 60 -1.07 -2.46 -1.01
C ILE A 60 -0.69 -1.30 -1.94
N ILE A 61 0.13 -1.59 -2.95
CA ILE A 61 0.61 -0.63 -3.93
C ILE A 61 0.30 -1.19 -5.33
N PRO A 62 -0.80 -0.72 -5.97
CA PRO A 62 -1.14 -1.14 -7.32
C PRO A 62 -0.06 -0.76 -8.33
N ARG A 63 0.13 -1.58 -9.36
CA ARG A 63 1.09 -1.33 -10.45
C ARG A 63 0.80 -0.04 -11.23
N HIS A 64 -0.46 0.37 -11.21
CA HIS A 64 -1.03 1.49 -11.96
C HIS A 64 -1.58 2.52 -10.96
N PRO A 65 -0.95 3.71 -10.83
CA PRO A 65 -1.39 4.73 -9.87
C PRO A 65 -2.85 5.17 -10.06
N GLU A 66 -3.37 5.13 -11.27
CA GLU A 66 -4.77 5.41 -11.59
C GLU A 66 -5.76 4.47 -10.87
N ARG A 67 -5.30 3.31 -10.39
CA ARG A 67 -6.12 2.32 -9.67
C ARG A 67 -6.12 2.48 -8.15
N PHE A 68 -5.39 3.46 -7.59
CA PHE A 68 -5.35 3.65 -6.14
C PHE A 68 -6.76 3.83 -5.54
N ASP A 69 -7.61 4.63 -6.18
CA ASP A 69 -8.97 4.87 -5.69
C ASP A 69 -9.86 3.63 -5.79
N GLU A 70 -9.67 2.79 -6.82
CA GLU A 70 -10.37 1.52 -6.97
C GLU A 70 -10.04 0.57 -5.81
N VAL A 71 -8.73 0.39 -5.55
CA VAL A 71 -8.24 -0.48 -4.48
C VAL A 71 -8.59 0.06 -3.10
N TYR A 72 -8.58 1.39 -2.93
CA TYR A 72 -9.04 2.04 -1.70
C TYR A 72 -10.52 1.74 -1.42
N LYS A 73 -11.39 1.90 -2.43
CA LYS A 73 -12.82 1.60 -2.29
C LYS A 73 -13.05 0.14 -1.99
N LEU A 74 -12.35 -0.76 -2.68
CA LEU A 74 -12.40 -2.20 -2.43
C LEU A 74 -12.08 -2.50 -0.97
N ALA A 75 -10.93 -2.06 -0.48
CA ALA A 75 -10.53 -2.36 0.89
C ALA A 75 -11.42 -1.70 1.94
N LYS A 76 -11.91 -0.48 1.68
CA LYS A 76 -12.92 0.15 2.54
C LYS A 76 -14.19 -0.70 2.60
N SER A 77 -14.66 -1.24 1.47
CA SER A 77 -15.87 -2.06 1.46
C SER A 77 -15.70 -3.40 2.20
N THR A 78 -14.50 -3.99 2.17
CA THR A 78 -14.25 -5.33 2.73
C THR A 78 -13.75 -5.30 4.19
N ILE A 79 -12.99 -4.27 4.59
CA ILE A 79 -12.29 -4.21 5.89
C ILE A 79 -13.08 -3.46 6.97
N LEU A 80 -14.20 -2.77 6.66
CA LEU A 80 -14.94 -1.94 7.61
C LEU A 80 -15.57 -2.71 8.79
N ARG A 81 -14.75 -2.97 9.81
CA ARG A 81 -15.07 -2.77 11.24
C ARG A 81 -14.31 -1.52 11.70
N PRO A 82 -14.88 -0.65 12.54
CA PRO A 82 -14.34 0.68 12.84
C PRO A 82 -13.05 0.70 13.68
N LEU A 83 -12.34 -0.42 13.83
CA LEU A 83 -11.26 -0.54 14.81
C LEU A 83 -9.84 -0.35 14.27
N ASN A 84 -9.61 -0.34 12.96
CA ASN A 84 -8.25 -0.18 12.45
C ASN A 84 -8.14 0.92 11.38
N ALA A 85 -7.38 1.96 11.70
CA ALA A 85 -7.25 3.19 10.94
C ALA A 85 -6.69 2.97 9.51
N LEU A 86 -7.55 3.05 8.50
CA LEU A 86 -7.13 3.26 7.12
C LEU A 86 -6.39 4.60 7.04
N THR A 87 -5.07 4.59 6.80
CA THR A 87 -4.31 5.82 6.57
C THR A 87 -3.92 5.88 5.10
N MET A 88 -4.66 6.69 4.34
CA MET A 88 -4.35 6.97 2.93
C MET A 88 -3.24 8.02 2.88
N LEU A 89 -2.02 7.59 2.57
CA LEU A 89 -0.97 8.54 2.20
C LEU A 89 -1.15 8.82 0.71
N ARG A 90 -1.45 10.08 0.38
CA ARG A 90 -1.66 10.60 -0.98
C ARG A 90 -0.72 9.98 -2.05
N PRO A 91 -1.09 10.09 -3.34
CA PRO A 91 -1.60 9.01 -4.19
C PRO A 91 -0.58 7.91 -4.56
N GLN A 92 0.27 7.46 -3.63
CA GLN A 92 1.36 6.52 -3.93
C GLN A 92 1.44 5.30 -3.00
N ALA A 93 0.75 5.27 -1.86
CA ALA A 93 0.79 4.12 -0.96
C ALA A 93 -0.38 4.08 0.03
N MET A 94 -0.98 2.90 0.25
CA MET A 94 -2.09 2.73 1.18
C MET A 94 -1.74 1.83 2.38
N ILE A 95 -1.66 2.41 3.58
CA ILE A 95 -1.33 1.70 4.83
C ILE A 95 -2.62 1.29 5.55
N TYR A 96 -2.74 -0.01 5.83
CA TYR A 96 -3.79 -0.60 6.65
C TYR A 96 -3.26 -0.91 8.05
N CYS A 97 -3.85 -0.27 9.06
CA CYS A 97 -3.58 -0.53 10.48
C CYS A 97 -4.26 -1.78 11.03
#